data_AF-A0A4U5MGV5-F1
#
_entry.id   AF-A0A4U5MGV5-F1
#
_cell.length_a   1.000
_cell.length_b   1.000
_cell.length_c   1.000
_cell.angle_alpha   90.00
_cell.angle_beta   90.00
_cell.angle_gamma   90.00
#
_symmetry.space_group_name_H-M   'P 1'
#
loop_
_entity.id
_entity.type
_entity.pdbx_description
1 polymer ?
#
loop_
_entity_poly.entity_id
_entity_poly.type
_entity_poly.pdbx_seq_one_letter_code
_entity_poly.pdbx_strand_id
1 'polypeptide(L)'
;MVESASLYPQRGMSRDRICSPSASPSKTITVVDVYDLAASIGKDFEMLIDQFGKEAIVPIMPKVISALETLESLANFNEKENEEIIDLQKTIDRLENDKQLKMQDRMKFDLELEQVEENYKKEINDLWATVKKLQGENKHLSSALEKHENKESEEDENSLNGQGYRDADIQIIDDLREENQRRKDELKVLQHDAEETKVEVDNLHGSIEKLIRQNQELLRKNSSLQKQGRVLVQEKTECNRRLQVVEEHNIQLRNLLNDTSRACKDLQTQKLQEDDPENAPRFTLAELREVLQEKNMLKGRVLELEEQLEQLRPSSTECDRKSDIEPINSEECVVYGPINREPDEKLKPWKYERKDSGVRRFFRFFYKGNFSPRRESSTTPVPIPAHPLGN
;
A
#
# COMPACT_ATOMS: atom_id res chain seq x y z
N MET A 1 36.52 -7.61 31.97
CA MET A 1 36.71 -8.00 30.56
C MET A 1 35.41 -8.59 30.04
N VAL A 2 34.55 -7.77 29.45
CA VAL A 2 33.82 -8.03 28.18
C VAL A 2 33.29 -6.65 27.78
N GLU A 3 34.03 -6.01 26.88
CA GLU A 3 33.69 -4.71 26.30
C GLU A 3 33.05 -5.03 24.95
N SER A 4 31.74 -4.76 24.81
CA SER A 4 30.99 -5.00 23.57
C SER A 4 30.39 -3.67 23.11
N ALA A 5 31.27 -2.75 22.71
CA ALA A 5 30.88 -1.53 22.02
C ALA A 5 30.39 -1.90 20.61
N SER A 6 29.08 -1.94 20.43
CA SER A 6 28.45 -2.00 19.11
C SER A 6 28.63 -0.63 18.43
N LEU A 7 29.72 -0.49 17.65
CA LEU A 7 29.86 0.60 16.70
C LEU A 7 28.87 0.38 15.54
N TYR A 8 27.69 0.99 15.64
CA TYR A 8 26.91 1.30 14.44
C TYR A 8 27.52 2.54 13.79
N PRO A 9 27.97 2.49 12.51
CA PRO A 9 28.39 3.70 11.82
C PRO A 9 27.13 4.53 11.53
N GLN A 10 26.98 5.65 12.24
CA GLN A 10 26.12 6.76 11.81
C GLN A 10 26.65 7.26 10.46
N ARG A 11 26.11 6.71 9.38
CA ARG A 11 26.29 7.23 8.03
C ARG A 11 25.51 8.54 7.97
N GLY A 12 26.16 9.64 8.36
CA GLY A 12 25.67 10.98 8.08
C GLY A 12 25.45 11.10 6.58
N MET A 13 24.20 11.10 6.16
CA MET A 13 23.85 11.42 4.79
C MET A 13 24.02 12.93 4.64
N SER A 14 25.19 13.33 4.14
CA SER A 14 25.45 14.68 3.64
C SER A 14 24.30 15.10 2.73
N ARG A 15 23.52 16.09 3.19
CA ARG A 15 22.36 16.66 2.51
C ARG A 15 22.73 17.65 1.39
N ASP A 16 23.91 17.50 0.79
CA ASP A 16 24.40 18.40 -0.26
C ASP A 16 24.66 17.64 -1.57
N ARG A 17 23.64 16.94 -2.08
CA ARG A 17 23.54 16.61 -3.51
C ARG A 17 22.08 16.63 -3.94
N ILE A 18 21.41 17.77 -3.81
CA ILE A 18 20.37 18.10 -4.78
C ILE A 18 21.14 18.44 -6.05
N CYS A 19 21.44 17.40 -6.82
CA CYS A 19 21.88 17.52 -8.19
C CYS A 19 20.82 18.37 -8.89
N SER A 20 21.18 19.58 -9.29
CA SER A 20 20.38 20.36 -10.23
C SER A 20 20.06 19.41 -11.39
N PRO A 21 18.79 19.03 -11.62
CA PRO A 21 18.49 18.26 -12.81
C PRO A 21 18.88 19.18 -13.94
N SER A 22 19.87 18.78 -14.73
CA SER A 22 20.18 19.41 -16.00
C SER A 22 18.85 19.62 -16.72
N ALA A 23 18.38 20.88 -16.75
CA ALA A 23 17.09 21.25 -17.26
C ALA A 23 17.16 21.09 -18.78
N SER A 24 16.95 19.87 -19.24
CA SER A 24 16.67 19.65 -20.64
C SER A 24 15.40 20.45 -20.94
N PRO A 25 15.44 21.43 -21.85
CA PRO A 25 14.30 22.32 -22.13
C PRO A 25 13.06 21.55 -22.61
N SER A 26 13.25 20.29 -23.02
CA SER A 26 12.19 19.35 -23.39
C SER A 26 11.36 18.83 -22.19
N LYS A 27 11.84 18.92 -20.94
CA LYS A 27 11.06 18.48 -19.76
C LYS A 27 10.10 19.54 -19.22
N THR A 28 10.25 20.79 -19.65
CA THR A 28 9.44 21.93 -19.19
C THR A 28 8.33 22.30 -20.16
N ILE A 29 8.31 21.71 -21.36
CA ILE A 29 7.24 21.93 -22.33
C ILE A 29 5.95 21.30 -21.81
N THR A 30 4.91 22.12 -21.72
CA THR A 30 3.56 21.74 -21.32
C THR A 30 2.68 21.54 -22.54
N VAL A 31 1.52 20.91 -22.35
CA VAL A 31 0.54 20.75 -23.43
C VAL A 31 0.05 22.12 -23.95
N VAL A 32 0.01 23.13 -23.09
CA VAL A 32 -0.35 24.51 -23.45
C VAL A 32 0.64 25.11 -24.43
N ASP A 33 1.95 24.94 -24.17
CA ASP A 33 3.01 25.44 -25.05
C ASP A 33 2.91 24.84 -26.46
N VAL A 34 2.53 23.55 -26.55
CA VAL A 34 2.33 22.87 -27.85
C VAL A 34 1.13 23.44 -28.61
N TYR A 35 0.05 23.82 -27.92
CA TYR A 35 -1.10 24.47 -28.54
C TYR A 35 -0.79 25.89 -29.01
N ASP A 36 -0.03 26.66 -28.23
CA ASP A 36 0.40 28.01 -28.63
C ASP A 36 1.32 27.97 -29.85
N LEU A 37 2.24 27.00 -29.89
CA LEU A 37 3.08 26.73 -31.08
C LEU A 37 2.23 26.32 -32.28
N ALA A 38 1.25 25.43 -32.11
CA ALA A 38 0.35 25.02 -33.19
C ALA A 38 -0.45 26.20 -33.76
N ALA A 39 -0.94 27.10 -32.89
CA ALA A 39 -1.65 28.30 -33.29
C ALA A 39 -0.76 29.28 -34.07
N SER A 40 0.48 29.50 -33.60
CA SER A 40 1.46 30.34 -34.30
C SER A 40 1.80 29.77 -35.69
N ILE A 41 2.08 28.47 -35.77
CA ILE A 41 2.38 27.78 -37.04
C ILE A 41 1.19 27.84 -37.99
N GLY A 42 -0.04 27.65 -37.48
CA GLY A 42 -1.26 27.77 -38.27
C GLY A 42 -1.40 29.15 -38.92
N LYS A 43 -1.12 30.22 -38.17
CA LYS A 43 -1.16 31.60 -38.66
C LYS A 43 -0.12 31.85 -39.76
N ASP A 44 1.09 31.31 -39.61
CA ASP A 44 2.13 31.42 -40.63
C ASP A 44 1.74 30.65 -41.91
N PHE A 45 1.10 29.49 -41.79
CA PHE A 45 0.55 28.77 -42.93
C PHE A 45 -0.59 29.51 -43.62
N GLU A 46 -1.47 30.21 -42.89
CA GLU A 46 -2.48 31.09 -43.52
C GLU A 46 -1.81 32.15 -44.40
N MET A 47 -0.79 32.85 -43.88
CA MET A 47 -0.05 33.87 -44.67
C MET A 47 0.63 33.29 -45.90
N LEU A 48 1.21 32.08 -45.80
CA LEU A 48 1.86 31.42 -46.92
C LEU A 48 0.85 30.94 -47.97
N ILE A 49 -0.33 30.51 -47.55
CA ILE A 49 -1.41 30.11 -48.46
C ILE A 49 -1.94 31.31 -49.23
N ASP A 50 -2.09 32.46 -48.56
CA ASP A 50 -2.53 33.71 -49.20
C ASP A 50 -1.53 34.18 -50.29
N GLN A 51 -0.23 33.95 -50.10
CA GLN A 51 0.82 34.38 -51.05
C GLN A 51 1.12 33.36 -52.16
N PHE A 52 1.19 32.07 -51.82
CA PHE A 52 1.71 31.02 -52.72
C PHE A 52 0.65 29.99 -53.12
N GLY A 53 -0.57 30.13 -52.62
CA GLY A 53 -1.66 29.19 -52.84
C GLY A 53 -1.56 27.92 -51.96
N LYS A 54 -2.71 27.30 -51.74
CA LYS A 54 -2.84 26.13 -50.83
C LYS A 54 -2.00 24.92 -51.24
N GLU A 55 -1.77 24.73 -52.53
CA GLU A 55 -1.08 23.54 -53.08
C GLU A 55 0.38 23.43 -52.61
N ALA A 56 1.02 24.56 -52.26
CA ALA A 56 2.39 24.57 -51.73
C ALA A 56 2.48 24.05 -50.28
N ILE A 57 1.40 24.19 -49.49
CA ILE A 57 1.39 23.88 -48.05
C ILE A 57 0.75 22.51 -47.75
N VAL A 58 -0.20 22.07 -48.57
CA VAL A 58 -0.89 20.78 -48.39
C VAL A 58 0.06 19.57 -48.17
N PRO A 59 1.20 19.44 -48.87
CA PRO A 59 2.11 18.30 -48.67
C PRO A 59 2.90 18.32 -47.36
N ILE A 60 3.16 19.50 -46.79
CA ILE A 60 3.94 19.64 -45.54
C ILE A 60 3.05 19.55 -44.30
N MET A 61 1.76 19.89 -44.44
CA MET A 61 0.77 19.91 -43.35
C MET A 61 0.70 18.61 -42.53
N PRO A 62 0.60 17.41 -43.13
CA PRO A 62 0.51 16.17 -42.36
C PRO A 62 1.78 15.88 -41.56
N LYS A 63 2.95 16.34 -42.04
CA LYS A 63 4.23 16.17 -41.35
C LYS A 63 4.31 17.05 -40.11
N VAL A 64 3.85 18.31 -40.22
CA VAL A 64 3.80 19.25 -39.11
C VAL A 64 2.77 18.81 -38.06
N ILE A 65 1.58 18.37 -38.49
CA ILE A 65 0.58 17.81 -37.57
C ILE A 65 1.16 16.60 -36.84
N SER A 66 1.77 15.65 -37.55
CA SER A 66 2.39 14.47 -36.94
C SER A 66 3.48 14.86 -35.91
N ALA A 67 4.34 15.83 -36.24
CA ALA A 67 5.36 16.33 -35.31
C ALA A 67 4.74 16.97 -34.06
N LEU A 68 3.70 17.81 -34.21
CA LEU A 68 2.99 18.43 -33.10
C LEU A 68 2.22 17.41 -32.25
N GLU A 69 1.64 16.36 -32.85
CA GLU A 69 1.00 15.25 -32.13
C GLU A 69 2.02 14.44 -31.30
N THR A 70 3.22 14.21 -31.83
CA THR A 70 4.29 13.58 -31.05
C THR A 70 4.75 14.47 -29.91
N LEU A 71 4.82 15.79 -30.12
CA LEU A 71 5.20 16.75 -29.09
C LEU A 71 4.13 16.87 -28.00
N GLU A 72 2.85 16.89 -28.36
CA GLU A 72 1.70 16.86 -27.42
C GLU A 72 1.72 15.58 -26.58
N SER A 73 2.06 14.45 -27.19
CA SER A 73 2.18 13.17 -26.48
C SER A 73 3.33 13.18 -25.47
N LEU A 74 4.49 13.76 -25.84
CA LEU A 74 5.64 13.93 -24.96
C LEU A 74 5.35 14.91 -23.81
N ALA A 75 4.66 16.03 -24.10
CA ALA A 75 4.26 17.00 -23.09
C ALA A 75 3.30 16.39 -22.05
N ASN A 76 2.30 15.62 -22.51
CA ASN A 76 1.39 14.88 -21.62
C ASN A 76 2.13 13.83 -20.78
N PHE A 77 3.15 13.18 -21.34
CA PHE A 77 3.96 12.22 -20.60
C PHE A 77 4.80 12.91 -19.53
N ASN A 78 5.44 14.03 -19.86
CA ASN A 78 6.20 14.84 -18.91
C ASN A 78 5.33 15.36 -17.76
N GLU A 79 4.12 15.85 -18.03
CA GLU A 79 3.20 16.32 -16.98
C GLU A 79 2.88 15.20 -15.98
N LYS A 80 2.60 13.99 -16.47
CA LYS A 80 2.35 12.82 -15.61
C LYS A 80 3.58 12.40 -14.81
N GLU A 81 4.76 12.37 -15.43
CA GLU A 81 6.02 12.05 -14.73
C GLU A 81 6.31 13.12 -13.65
N ASN A 82 6.03 14.39 -13.93
CA ASN A 82 6.17 15.46 -12.94
C ASN A 82 5.19 15.33 -11.78
N GLU A 83 3.92 14.97 -12.05
CA GLU A 83 2.94 14.68 -11.00
C GLU A 83 3.39 13.52 -10.11
N GLU A 84 3.90 12.44 -10.71
CA GLU A 84 4.45 11.30 -9.97
C GLU A 84 5.67 11.70 -9.13
N ILE A 85 6.58 12.50 -9.67
CA ILE A 85 7.73 13.03 -8.92
C ILE A 85 7.27 13.85 -7.71
N ILE A 86 6.26 14.72 -7.88
CA ILE A 86 5.70 15.53 -6.80
C ILE A 86 5.08 14.65 -5.72
N ASP A 87 4.36 13.60 -6.09
CA ASP A 87 3.73 12.70 -5.12
C ASP A 87 4.74 11.80 -4.40
N LEU A 88 5.80 11.36 -5.08
CA LEU A 88 6.93 10.69 -4.47
C LEU A 88 7.67 11.60 -3.48
N GLN A 89 7.88 12.88 -3.83
CA GLN A 89 8.48 13.87 -2.93
C GLN A 89 7.64 14.05 -1.65
N LYS A 90 6.32 14.23 -1.78
CA LYS A 90 5.41 14.30 -0.61
C LYS A 90 5.47 13.04 0.25
N THR A 91 5.59 11.87 -0.38
CA THR A 91 5.68 10.58 0.33
C THR A 91 7.00 10.48 1.09
N ILE A 92 8.11 10.90 0.48
CA ILE A 92 9.42 10.96 1.14
C ILE A 92 9.35 11.90 2.35
N ASP A 93 8.82 13.12 2.18
CA ASP A 93 8.71 14.09 3.28
C ASP A 93 7.88 13.54 4.45
N ARG A 94 6.78 12.83 4.16
CA ARG A 94 5.97 12.16 5.18
C ARG A 94 6.76 11.07 5.91
N LEU A 95 7.46 10.21 5.17
CA LEU A 95 8.26 9.13 5.76
C LEU A 95 9.45 9.66 6.57
N GLU A 96 10.08 10.76 6.14
CA GLU A 96 11.13 11.43 6.89
C GLU A 96 10.61 11.98 8.21
N ASN A 97 9.46 12.64 8.21
CA ASN A 97 8.80 13.13 9.43
C ASN A 97 8.43 11.98 10.38
N ASP A 98 7.81 10.90 9.87
CA ASP A 98 7.46 9.72 10.68
C ASP A 98 8.70 9.07 11.29
N LYS A 99 9.81 9.03 10.55
CA LYS A 99 11.09 8.52 11.04
C LYS A 99 11.66 9.40 12.16
N GLN A 100 11.60 10.72 12.01
CA GLN A 100 12.05 11.66 13.04
C GLN A 100 11.23 11.54 14.31
N LEU A 101 9.90 11.45 14.19
CA LEU A 101 9.01 11.30 15.34
C LEU A 101 9.28 9.99 16.10
N LYS A 102 9.43 8.87 15.39
CA LYS A 102 9.80 7.58 16.00
C LYS A 102 11.15 7.60 16.70
N MET A 103 12.12 8.35 16.15
CA MET A 103 13.43 8.52 16.77
C MET A 103 13.32 9.35 18.05
N GLN A 104 12.51 10.41 18.05
CA GLN A 104 12.25 11.24 19.22
C GLN A 104 11.53 10.45 20.32
N ASP A 105 10.53 9.65 19.97
CA ASP A 105 9.82 8.78 20.91
C ASP A 105 10.75 7.75 21.54
N ARG A 106 11.67 7.17 20.76
CA ARG A 106 12.71 6.26 21.28
C ARG A 106 13.63 6.97 22.28
N MET A 107 14.16 8.15 21.92
CA MET A 107 15.01 8.92 22.83
C MET A 107 14.27 9.29 24.13
N LYS A 108 12.98 9.62 24.04
CA LYS A 108 12.16 9.91 25.21
C LYS A 108 11.96 8.68 26.09
N PHE A 109 11.68 7.53 25.47
CA PHE A 109 11.55 6.26 26.19
C PHE A 109 12.85 5.86 26.88
N ASP A 110 13.99 6.00 26.21
CA ASP A 110 15.30 5.70 26.78
C ASP A 110 15.61 6.61 28.00
N LEU A 111 15.24 7.90 27.93
CA LEU A 111 15.38 8.83 29.05
C LEU A 111 14.45 8.49 30.22
N GLU A 112 13.19 8.13 29.94
CA GLU A 112 12.24 7.69 30.97
C GLU A 112 12.72 6.40 31.65
N LEU A 113 13.31 5.49 30.88
CA LEU A 113 13.89 4.24 31.39
C LEU A 113 15.08 4.53 32.31
N GLU A 114 16.02 5.38 31.89
CA GLU A 114 17.17 5.78 32.71
C GLU A 114 16.71 6.44 34.03
N GLN A 115 15.71 7.31 33.97
CA GLN A 115 15.13 7.93 35.17
C GLN A 115 14.52 6.90 36.14
N VAL A 116 13.83 5.89 35.61
CA VAL A 116 13.28 4.80 36.42
C VAL A 116 14.39 3.96 37.05
N GLU A 117 15.46 3.67 36.30
CA GLU A 117 16.63 2.96 36.83
C GLU A 117 17.35 3.75 37.92
N GLU A 118 17.50 5.07 37.77
CA GLU A 118 18.05 5.95 38.81
C GLU A 118 17.19 5.96 40.07
N ASN A 119 15.86 6.02 39.91
CA ASN A 119 14.93 5.96 41.03
C ASN A 119 15.05 4.63 41.79
N TYR A 120 15.10 3.49 41.07
CA TYR A 120 15.32 2.19 41.70
C TYR A 120 16.66 2.11 42.43
N LYS A 121 17.75 2.63 41.84
CA LYS A 121 19.05 2.70 42.52
C LYS A 121 18.97 3.51 43.81
N LYS A 122 18.26 4.64 43.79
CA LYS A 122 18.05 5.48 44.97
C LYS A 122 17.25 4.75 46.05
N GLU A 123 16.14 4.13 45.69
CA GLU A 123 15.31 3.35 46.62
C GLU A 123 16.11 2.19 47.25
N ILE A 124 16.90 1.47 46.45
CA ILE A 124 17.78 0.41 46.96
C ILE A 124 18.78 0.96 47.98
N ASN A 125 19.40 2.11 47.68
CA ASN A 125 20.34 2.76 48.60
C ASN A 125 19.67 3.22 49.90
N ASP A 126 18.47 3.81 49.81
CA ASP A 126 17.69 4.29 50.96
C ASP A 126 17.23 3.11 51.84
N LEU A 127 16.76 2.02 51.24
CA LEU A 127 16.44 0.77 51.95
C LEU A 127 17.68 0.18 52.61
N TRP A 128 18.82 0.17 51.92
CA TRP A 128 20.07 -0.34 52.48
C TRP A 128 20.55 0.50 53.67
N ALA A 129 20.43 1.83 53.59
CA ALA A 129 20.72 2.73 54.70
C ALA A 129 19.78 2.48 55.90
N THR A 130 18.50 2.26 55.63
CA THR A 130 17.49 1.95 56.66
C THR A 130 17.80 0.62 57.36
N VAL A 131 18.10 -0.44 56.60
CA VAL A 131 18.52 -1.73 57.15
C VAL A 131 19.76 -1.58 58.01
N LYS A 132 20.77 -0.82 57.56
CA LYS A 132 21.99 -0.58 58.34
C LYS A 132 21.71 0.18 59.64
N LYS A 133 20.80 1.16 59.62
CA LYS A 133 20.36 1.89 60.82
C LYS A 133 19.66 0.96 61.82
N LEU A 134 18.67 0.20 61.37
CA LEU A 134 17.94 -0.77 62.19
C LEU A 134 18.86 -1.87 62.76
N GLN A 135 19.83 -2.35 61.98
CA GLN A 135 20.85 -3.29 62.48
C GLN A 135 21.72 -2.67 63.57
N GLY A 136 22.04 -1.39 63.47
CA GLY A 136 22.77 -0.64 64.51
C GLY A 136 21.95 -0.48 65.79
N GLU A 137 20.69 -0.09 65.65
CA GLU A 137 19.75 0.05 66.77
C GLU A 137 19.49 -1.28 67.47
N ASN A 138 19.26 -2.37 66.72
CA ASN A 138 19.12 -3.72 67.30
C ASN A 138 20.36 -4.14 68.08
N LYS A 139 21.57 -3.91 67.55
CA LYS A 139 22.80 -4.19 68.30
C LYS A 139 22.87 -3.36 69.59
N HIS A 140 22.48 -2.10 69.53
CA HIS A 140 22.49 -1.22 70.70
C HIS A 140 21.50 -1.69 71.77
N LEU A 141 20.27 -2.04 71.38
CA LEU A 141 19.23 -2.58 72.27
C LEU A 141 19.64 -3.93 72.86
N SER A 142 20.21 -4.84 72.06
CA SER A 142 20.74 -6.12 72.58
C SER A 142 21.82 -5.88 73.65
N SER A 143 22.77 -4.97 73.41
CA SER A 143 23.78 -4.62 74.41
C SER A 143 23.23 -3.88 75.64
N ALA A 144 22.09 -3.19 75.52
CA ALA A 144 21.42 -2.55 76.65
C ALA A 144 20.64 -3.57 77.50
N LEU A 145 19.97 -4.53 76.85
CA LEU A 145 19.30 -5.65 77.52
C LEU A 145 20.31 -6.53 78.27
N GLU A 146 21.44 -6.89 77.66
CA GLU A 146 22.52 -7.63 78.35
C GLU A 146 23.06 -6.88 79.59
N LYS A 147 23.02 -5.55 79.61
CA LYS A 147 23.41 -4.74 80.77
C LYS A 147 22.30 -4.65 81.83
N HIS A 148 21.04 -4.76 81.42
CA HIS A 148 19.89 -4.76 82.32
C HIS A 148 19.72 -6.13 82.99
N GLU A 149 19.92 -7.22 82.24
CA GLU A 149 19.88 -8.61 82.73
C GLU A 149 20.96 -8.89 83.80
N ASN A 150 22.06 -8.13 83.78
CA ASN A 150 23.12 -8.15 84.80
C ASN A 150 22.85 -7.23 86.02
N LYS A 151 21.71 -6.53 86.08
CA LYS A 151 21.34 -5.59 87.16
C LYS A 151 20.07 -5.99 87.94
N GLU A 152 19.42 -7.11 87.62
CA GLU A 152 18.21 -7.59 88.32
C GLU A 152 18.54 -8.50 89.52
N SER A 153 19.50 -8.12 90.36
CA SER A 153 19.76 -8.80 91.63
C SER A 153 20.33 -7.82 92.63
N GLU A 154 19.49 -6.89 93.10
CA GLU A 154 19.44 -6.38 94.48
C GLU A 154 18.45 -5.21 94.57
N GLU A 155 17.83 -5.07 95.74
CA GLU A 155 16.92 -4.00 96.23
C GLU A 155 15.40 -4.20 95.95
N ASP A 156 14.47 -4.18 96.93
CA ASP A 156 14.58 -4.15 98.40
C ASP A 156 13.18 -4.42 99.00
N GLU A 157 13.11 -5.29 100.02
CA GLU A 157 11.99 -5.38 100.97
C GLU A 157 12.22 -4.38 102.12
N ASN A 158 11.32 -3.40 102.32
CA ASN A 158 10.75 -3.04 103.64
C ASN A 158 9.99 -1.71 103.63
N SER A 159 8.72 -1.72 104.02
CA SER A 159 8.23 -1.02 105.23
C SER A 159 6.70 -0.99 105.31
N LEU A 160 6.17 -1.65 106.33
CA LEU A 160 4.84 -1.40 106.89
C LEU A 160 4.91 -0.16 107.80
N ASN A 161 4.13 0.89 107.49
CA ASN A 161 3.74 1.89 108.49
C ASN A 161 2.40 2.56 108.13
N GLY A 162 1.39 2.36 108.98
CA GLY A 162 -0.03 2.69 108.77
C GLY A 162 -0.44 4.17 108.79
N GLN A 163 0.48 5.09 108.49
CA GLN A 163 0.19 6.50 108.15
C GLN A 163 0.54 6.83 106.69
N GLY A 164 1.29 5.95 106.00
CA GLY A 164 1.66 6.09 104.59
C GLY A 164 0.57 5.72 103.59
N TYR A 165 -0.55 5.12 104.00
CA TYR A 165 -1.62 4.75 103.06
C TYR A 165 -2.23 5.96 102.35
N ARG A 166 -2.35 7.12 103.03
CA ARG A 166 -2.86 8.33 102.37
C ARG A 166 -1.88 8.96 101.39
N ASP A 167 -0.59 8.98 101.71
CA ASP A 167 0.44 9.48 100.79
C ASP A 167 0.73 8.49 99.66
N ALA A 168 0.62 7.18 99.92
CA ALA A 168 0.68 6.13 98.90
C ALA A 168 -0.54 6.16 97.97
N ASP A 169 -1.75 6.39 98.50
CA ASP A 169 -2.95 6.57 97.69
C ASP A 169 -2.86 7.85 96.85
N ILE A 170 -2.29 8.95 97.39
CA ILE A 170 -2.01 10.18 96.62
C ILE A 170 -0.96 9.91 95.53
N GLN A 171 0.11 9.18 95.85
CA GLN A 171 1.14 8.79 94.89
C GLN A 171 0.55 7.93 93.76
N ILE A 172 -0.28 6.94 94.08
CA ILE A 172 -0.98 6.11 93.08
C ILE A 172 -1.88 6.99 92.18
N ILE A 173 -2.58 7.98 92.75
CA ILE A 173 -3.40 8.90 91.96
C ILE A 173 -2.54 9.75 91.02
N ASP A 174 -1.40 10.23 91.48
CA ASP A 174 -0.49 11.03 90.65
C ASP A 174 0.20 10.18 89.57
N ASP A 175 0.57 8.94 89.87
CA ASP A 175 1.10 7.97 88.90
C ASP A 175 0.03 7.61 87.85
N LEU A 176 -1.22 7.38 88.28
CA LEU A 176 -2.35 7.15 87.37
C LEU A 176 -2.65 8.38 86.51
N ARG A 177 -2.50 9.60 87.05
CA ARG A 177 -2.65 10.84 86.27
C ARG A 177 -1.56 10.98 85.24
N GLU A 178 -0.32 10.67 85.60
CA GLU A 178 0.81 10.69 84.67
C GLU A 178 0.66 9.62 83.59
N GLU A 179 0.21 8.41 83.92
CA GLU A 179 -0.08 7.35 82.95
C GLU A 179 -1.27 7.72 82.05
N ASN A 180 -2.32 8.34 82.61
CA ASN A 180 -3.45 8.83 81.83
C ASN A 180 -3.02 9.96 80.89
N GLN A 181 -2.11 10.83 81.31
CA GLN A 181 -1.53 11.87 80.47
C GLN A 181 -0.65 11.27 79.36
N ARG A 182 0.19 10.28 79.68
CA ARG A 182 0.96 9.51 78.67
C ARG A 182 0.06 8.86 77.64
N ARG A 183 -0.99 8.14 78.07
CA ARG A 183 -1.99 7.51 77.17
C ARG A 183 -2.70 8.53 76.29
N LYS A 184 -3.01 9.73 76.81
CA LYS A 184 -3.60 10.83 76.01
C LYS A 184 -2.64 11.34 74.95
N ASP A 185 -1.36 11.47 75.27
CA ASP A 185 -0.37 11.95 74.31
C ASP A 185 -0.05 10.86 73.27
N GLU A 186 0.00 9.59 73.65
CA GLU A 186 0.05 8.44 72.74
C GLU A 186 -1.16 8.42 71.77
N LEU A 187 -2.38 8.65 72.28
CA LEU A 187 -3.58 8.72 71.44
C LEU A 187 -3.49 9.85 70.40
N LYS A 188 -2.92 11.00 70.75
CA LYS A 188 -2.74 12.11 69.79
C LYS A 188 -1.75 11.74 68.69
N VAL A 189 -0.66 11.06 69.03
CA VAL A 189 0.33 10.60 68.04
C VAL A 189 -0.31 9.57 67.10
N LEU A 190 -0.97 8.55 67.65
CA LEU A 190 -1.66 7.54 66.84
C LEU A 190 -2.76 8.17 65.97
N GLN A 191 -3.46 9.19 66.45
CA GLN A 191 -4.47 9.91 65.67
C GLN A 191 -3.85 10.73 64.54
N HIS A 192 -2.70 11.35 64.78
CA HIS A 192 -1.94 12.06 63.74
C HIS A 192 -1.48 11.08 62.65
N ASP A 193 -0.88 9.95 63.04
CA ASP A 193 -0.40 8.93 62.11
C ASP A 193 -1.55 8.30 61.30
N ALA A 194 -2.73 8.13 61.93
CA ALA A 194 -3.93 7.67 61.24
C ALA A 194 -4.44 8.68 60.18
N GLU A 195 -4.35 9.98 60.43
CA GLU A 195 -4.74 11.00 59.45
C GLU A 195 -3.70 11.10 58.32
N GLU A 196 -2.40 10.98 58.63
CA GLU A 196 -1.33 10.97 57.63
C GLU A 196 -1.46 9.77 56.68
N THR A 197 -1.66 8.56 57.23
CA THR A 197 -1.89 7.35 56.43
C THR A 197 -3.17 7.44 55.59
N LYS A 198 -4.23 8.07 56.11
CA LYS A 198 -5.46 8.31 55.34
C LYS A 198 -5.23 9.23 54.15
N VAL A 199 -4.46 10.31 54.32
CA VAL A 199 -4.08 11.21 53.21
C VAL A 199 -3.26 10.47 52.16
N GLU A 200 -2.35 9.60 52.56
CA GLU A 200 -1.59 8.75 51.64
C GLU A 200 -2.51 7.81 50.85
N VAL A 201 -3.45 7.15 51.52
CA VAL A 201 -4.47 6.29 50.87
C VAL A 201 -5.29 7.08 49.84
N ASP A 202 -5.74 8.29 50.17
CA ASP A 202 -6.50 9.14 49.25
C ASP A 202 -5.66 9.55 48.02
N ASN A 203 -4.38 9.86 48.23
CA ASN A 203 -3.44 10.18 47.15
C ASN A 203 -3.18 8.98 46.21
N LEU A 204 -3.01 7.79 46.79
CA LEU A 204 -2.87 6.54 46.04
C LEU A 204 -4.14 6.22 45.27
N HIS A 205 -5.31 6.41 45.88
CA HIS A 205 -6.61 6.23 45.23
C HIS A 205 -6.75 7.14 44.00
N GLY A 206 -6.42 8.43 44.14
CA GLY A 206 -6.43 9.37 43.01
C GLY A 206 -5.44 9.00 41.90
N SER A 207 -4.29 8.42 42.25
CA SER A 207 -3.31 7.92 41.28
C SER A 207 -3.84 6.69 40.53
N ILE A 208 -4.49 5.76 41.24
CA ILE A 208 -5.15 4.59 40.65
C ILE A 208 -6.26 5.03 39.68
N GLU A 209 -7.10 6.00 40.06
CA GLU A 209 -8.15 6.50 39.16
C GLU A 209 -7.59 7.11 37.87
N LYS A 210 -6.49 7.86 37.96
CA LYS A 210 -5.80 8.41 36.78
C LYS A 210 -5.29 7.29 35.87
N LEU A 211 -4.67 6.26 36.43
CA LEU A 211 -4.20 5.09 35.68
C LEU A 211 -5.35 4.32 35.03
N ILE A 212 -6.49 4.16 35.71
CA ILE A 212 -7.69 3.54 35.13
C ILE A 212 -8.16 4.31 33.90
N ARG A 213 -8.24 5.66 33.99
CA ARG A 213 -8.66 6.49 32.85
C ARG A 213 -7.69 6.38 31.67
N GLN A 214 -6.39 6.43 31.94
CA GLN A 214 -5.35 6.26 30.91
C GLN A 214 -5.43 4.88 30.24
N ASN A 215 -5.63 3.82 31.03
CA ASN A 215 -5.76 2.46 30.51
C ASN A 215 -7.00 2.32 29.62
N GLN A 216 -8.15 2.87 30.02
CA GLN A 216 -9.36 2.89 29.19
C GLN A 216 -9.15 3.64 27.86
N GLU A 217 -8.42 4.76 27.88
CA GLU A 217 -8.08 5.50 26.66
C GLU A 217 -7.16 4.67 25.75
N LEU A 218 -6.14 4.02 26.31
CA LEU A 218 -5.26 3.12 25.55
C LEU A 218 -6.02 1.95 24.94
N LEU A 219 -6.95 1.34 25.66
CA LEU A 219 -7.81 0.27 25.12
C LEU A 219 -8.66 0.77 23.95
N ARG A 220 -9.23 1.98 24.03
CA ARG A 220 -9.99 2.59 22.92
C ARG A 220 -9.08 2.86 21.72
N LYS A 221 -7.89 3.44 21.94
CA LYS A 221 -6.89 3.68 20.88
C LYS A 221 -6.45 2.39 20.21
N ASN A 222 -6.16 1.34 21.00
CA ASN A 222 -5.79 0.03 20.49
C ASN A 222 -6.92 -0.58 19.64
N SER A 223 -8.18 -0.54 20.12
CA SER A 223 -9.32 -1.00 19.33
C SER A 223 -9.47 -0.26 18.00
N SER A 224 -9.28 1.07 18.00
CA SER A 224 -9.30 1.89 16.78
C SER A 224 -8.18 1.51 15.81
N LEU A 225 -6.94 1.42 16.30
CA LEU A 225 -5.79 1.02 15.48
C LEU A 225 -5.96 -0.38 14.91
N GLN A 226 -6.50 -1.32 15.69
CA GLN A 226 -6.76 -2.68 15.24
C GLN A 226 -7.82 -2.72 14.12
N LYS A 227 -8.84 -1.86 14.18
CA LYS A 227 -9.82 -1.71 13.09
C LYS A 227 -9.18 -1.13 11.83
N GLN A 228 -8.37 -0.07 11.97
CA GLN A 228 -7.63 0.52 10.85
C GLN A 228 -6.68 -0.50 10.20
N GLY A 229 -5.97 -1.29 11.02
CA GLY A 229 -5.11 -2.37 10.54
C GLY A 229 -5.87 -3.42 9.73
N ARG A 230 -7.09 -3.81 10.13
CA ARG A 230 -7.93 -4.73 9.34
C ARG A 230 -8.32 -4.14 7.98
N VAL A 231 -8.68 -2.85 7.94
CA VAL A 231 -9.04 -2.17 6.68
C VAL A 231 -7.83 -2.12 5.73
N LEU A 232 -6.66 -1.72 6.23
CA LEU A 232 -5.44 -1.69 5.41
C LEU A 232 -5.05 -3.08 4.87
N VAL A 233 -5.24 -4.14 5.66
CA VAL A 233 -5.03 -5.52 5.18
C VAL A 233 -6.02 -5.86 4.06
N GLN A 234 -7.30 -5.50 4.19
CA GLN A 234 -8.30 -5.72 3.14
C GLN A 234 -7.95 -4.96 1.86
N GLU A 235 -7.59 -3.69 1.96
CA GLU A 235 -7.17 -2.86 0.82
C GLU A 235 -5.92 -3.44 0.14
N LYS A 236 -4.92 -3.89 0.92
CA LYS A 236 -3.73 -4.57 0.39
C LYS A 236 -4.11 -5.84 -0.37
N THR A 237 -5.00 -6.67 0.19
CA THR A 237 -5.42 -7.92 -0.48
C THR A 237 -6.16 -7.64 -1.79
N GLU A 238 -7.00 -6.60 -1.84
CA GLU A 238 -7.71 -6.20 -3.06
C GLU A 238 -6.75 -5.64 -4.11
N CYS A 239 -5.75 -4.84 -3.72
CA CYS A 239 -4.71 -4.35 -4.62
C CYS A 239 -3.90 -5.51 -5.22
N ASN A 240 -3.48 -6.46 -4.38
CA ASN A 240 -2.77 -7.66 -4.83
C ASN A 240 -3.60 -8.49 -5.82
N ARG A 241 -4.90 -8.66 -5.55
CA ARG A 241 -5.81 -9.36 -6.47
C ARG A 241 -5.89 -8.66 -7.83
N ARG A 242 -6.00 -7.33 -7.86
CA ARG A 242 -6.00 -6.55 -9.11
C ARG A 242 -4.68 -6.69 -9.86
N LEU A 243 -3.56 -6.63 -9.15
CA LEU A 243 -2.24 -6.83 -9.72
C LEU A 243 -2.12 -8.21 -10.37
N GLN A 244 -2.52 -9.27 -9.66
CA GLN A 244 -2.49 -10.63 -10.17
C GLN A 244 -3.30 -10.78 -11.47
N VAL A 245 -4.50 -10.21 -11.53
CA VAL A 245 -5.33 -10.23 -12.76
C VAL A 245 -4.60 -9.52 -13.91
N VAL A 246 -3.98 -8.36 -13.66
CA VAL A 246 -3.23 -7.64 -14.69
C VAL A 246 -1.99 -8.42 -15.13
N GLU A 247 -1.31 -9.12 -14.23
CA GLU A 247 -0.18 -10.00 -14.55
C GLU A 247 -0.60 -11.18 -15.43
N GLU A 248 -1.71 -11.85 -15.09
CA GLU A 248 -2.29 -12.93 -15.90
C GLU A 248 -2.64 -12.44 -17.31
N HIS A 249 -3.28 -11.27 -17.43
CA HIS A 249 -3.57 -10.65 -18.72
C HIS A 249 -2.29 -10.31 -19.51
N ASN A 250 -1.24 -9.82 -18.86
CA ASN A 250 0.04 -9.55 -19.50
C ASN A 250 0.70 -10.84 -20.02
N ILE A 251 0.63 -11.93 -19.26
CA ILE A 251 1.15 -13.24 -19.70
C ILE A 251 0.37 -13.72 -20.93
N GLN A 252 -0.96 -13.61 -20.92
CA GLN A 252 -1.79 -13.97 -22.07
C GLN A 252 -1.44 -13.15 -23.32
N LEU A 253 -1.28 -11.83 -23.18
CA LEU A 253 -0.89 -10.95 -24.29
C LEU A 253 0.50 -11.28 -24.83
N ARG A 254 1.47 -11.58 -23.95
CA ARG A 254 2.82 -12.00 -24.36
C ARG A 254 2.78 -13.30 -25.16
N ASN A 255 1.98 -14.28 -24.72
CA ASN A 255 1.82 -15.53 -25.44
C ASN A 255 1.22 -15.30 -26.83
N LEU A 256 0.13 -14.52 -26.91
CA LEU A 256 -0.50 -14.19 -28.19
C LEU A 256 0.44 -13.44 -29.13
N LEU A 257 1.26 -12.52 -28.61
CA LEU A 257 2.26 -11.81 -29.39
C LEU A 257 3.33 -12.77 -29.92
N ASN A 258 3.78 -13.73 -29.10
CA ASN A 258 4.73 -14.74 -29.51
C ASN A 258 4.16 -15.66 -30.60
N ASP A 259 2.92 -16.11 -30.46
CA ASP A 259 2.23 -16.96 -31.43
C ASP A 259 2.03 -16.22 -32.76
N THR A 260 1.61 -14.95 -32.69
CA THR A 260 1.47 -14.08 -33.87
C THR A 260 2.82 -13.87 -34.55
N SER A 261 3.88 -13.64 -33.76
CA SER A 261 5.24 -13.47 -34.30
C SER A 261 5.75 -14.74 -34.99
N ARG A 262 5.44 -15.93 -34.45
CA ARG A 262 5.72 -17.22 -35.10
C ARG A 262 4.97 -17.35 -36.43
N ALA A 263 3.66 -17.13 -36.42
CA ALA A 263 2.84 -17.20 -37.63
C ALA A 263 3.33 -16.22 -38.72
N CYS A 264 3.73 -15.00 -38.35
CA CYS A 264 4.31 -14.04 -39.29
C CYS A 264 5.65 -14.53 -39.88
N LYS A 265 6.52 -15.16 -39.08
CA LYS A 265 7.78 -15.75 -39.57
C LYS A 265 7.52 -16.93 -40.49
N ASP A 266 6.56 -17.78 -40.17
CA ASP A 266 6.20 -18.95 -40.98
C ASP A 266 5.65 -18.51 -42.34
N LEU A 267 4.73 -17.54 -42.37
CA LEU A 267 4.22 -16.92 -43.60
C LEU A 267 5.33 -16.27 -44.43
N GLN A 268 6.27 -15.59 -43.79
CA GLN A 268 7.40 -14.98 -44.49
C GLN A 268 8.35 -16.03 -45.07
N THR A 269 8.54 -17.15 -44.36
CA THR A 269 9.33 -18.28 -44.84
C THR A 269 8.64 -18.98 -46.02
N GLN A 270 7.32 -19.17 -45.93
CA GLN A 270 6.52 -19.71 -47.03
C GLN A 270 6.58 -18.82 -48.27
N LYS A 271 6.45 -17.49 -48.09
CA LYS A 271 6.54 -16.54 -49.21
C LYS A 271 7.92 -16.58 -49.88
N LEU A 272 8.99 -16.70 -49.10
CA LEU A 272 10.35 -16.86 -49.64
C LEU A 272 10.53 -18.18 -50.43
N GLN A 273 9.82 -19.25 -50.05
CA GLN A 273 9.82 -20.52 -50.79
C GLN A 273 9.00 -20.45 -52.08
N GLU A 274 7.89 -19.69 -52.10
CA GLU A 274 7.06 -19.48 -53.30
C GLU A 274 7.71 -18.53 -54.31
N ASP A 275 8.44 -17.51 -53.85
CA ASP A 275 9.16 -16.54 -54.70
C ASP A 275 10.51 -17.08 -55.22
N ASP A 276 10.99 -18.24 -54.73
CA ASP A 276 12.17 -18.94 -55.27
C ASP A 276 11.77 -19.79 -56.50
N PRO A 277 12.14 -19.37 -57.73
CA PRO A 277 11.71 -20.05 -58.95
C PRO A 277 12.23 -21.49 -59.08
N GLU A 278 13.24 -21.88 -58.29
CA GLU A 278 13.86 -23.21 -58.32
C GLU A 278 13.18 -24.22 -57.37
N ASN A 279 12.45 -23.73 -56.35
CA ASN A 279 11.76 -24.56 -55.34
C ASN A 279 10.22 -24.47 -55.39
N ALA A 280 9.64 -23.59 -56.20
CA ALA A 280 8.19 -23.57 -56.42
C ALA A 280 7.71 -24.90 -57.04
N PRO A 281 6.68 -25.58 -56.50
CA PRO A 281 6.17 -26.82 -57.08
C PRO A 281 5.59 -26.57 -58.48
N ARG A 282 6.35 -26.95 -59.51
CA ARG A 282 5.96 -26.80 -60.93
C ARG A 282 5.41 -28.12 -61.44
N PHE A 283 4.11 -28.33 -61.25
CA PHE A 283 3.43 -29.40 -61.96
C PHE A 283 3.29 -29.05 -63.44
N THR A 284 3.75 -29.93 -64.30
CA THR A 284 3.49 -29.81 -65.73
C THR A 284 2.02 -30.16 -66.02
N LEU A 285 1.45 -29.60 -67.09
CA LEU A 285 0.10 -29.96 -67.53
C LEU A 285 -0.04 -31.45 -67.88
N ALA A 286 1.07 -32.14 -68.16
CA ALA A 286 1.10 -33.58 -68.40
C ALA A 286 0.92 -34.35 -67.09
N GLU A 287 1.71 -34.04 -66.05
CA GLU A 287 1.60 -34.66 -64.72
C GLU A 287 0.22 -34.44 -64.11
N LEU A 288 -0.36 -33.24 -64.27
CA LEU A 288 -1.71 -32.98 -63.78
C LEU A 288 -2.76 -33.84 -64.49
N ARG A 289 -2.61 -34.07 -65.80
CA ARG A 289 -3.50 -34.97 -66.55
C ARG A 289 -3.33 -36.41 -66.11
N GLU A 290 -2.10 -36.87 -65.90
CA GLU A 290 -1.82 -38.23 -65.41
C GLU A 290 -2.44 -38.47 -64.04
N VAL A 291 -2.22 -37.56 -63.08
CA VAL A 291 -2.79 -37.66 -61.73
C VAL A 291 -4.32 -37.61 -61.76
N LEU A 292 -4.92 -36.77 -62.61
CA LEU A 292 -6.38 -36.73 -62.77
C LEU A 292 -6.93 -38.02 -63.38
N GLN A 293 -6.21 -38.61 -64.33
CA GLN A 293 -6.58 -39.87 -64.97
C GLN A 293 -6.46 -41.03 -63.98
N GLU A 294 -5.38 -41.08 -63.22
CA GLU A 294 -5.17 -42.04 -62.13
C GLU A 294 -6.24 -41.90 -61.04
N LYS A 295 -6.54 -40.67 -60.61
CA LYS A 295 -7.65 -40.40 -59.67
C LYS A 295 -8.97 -40.95 -60.18
N ASN A 296 -9.26 -40.75 -61.47
CA ASN A 296 -10.51 -41.25 -62.06
C ASN A 296 -10.54 -42.78 -62.16
N MET A 297 -9.41 -43.42 -62.48
CA MET A 297 -9.30 -44.89 -62.47
C MET A 297 -9.49 -45.46 -61.06
N LEU A 298 -8.81 -44.88 -60.07
CA LEU A 298 -8.93 -45.30 -58.67
C LEU A 298 -10.34 -45.09 -58.14
N LYS A 299 -11.00 -43.99 -58.51
CA LYS A 299 -12.40 -43.74 -58.16
C LYS A 299 -13.33 -44.82 -58.75
N GLY A 300 -13.11 -45.24 -59.99
CA GLY A 300 -13.83 -46.38 -60.58
C GLY A 300 -13.58 -47.68 -59.82
N ARG A 301 -12.32 -47.94 -59.44
CA ARG A 301 -11.96 -49.13 -58.67
C ARG A 301 -12.57 -49.16 -57.27
N VAL A 302 -12.63 -48.00 -56.60
CA VAL A 302 -13.29 -47.87 -55.30
C VAL A 302 -14.77 -48.19 -55.42
N LEU A 303 -15.46 -47.68 -56.43
CA LEU A 303 -16.88 -47.99 -56.65
C LEU A 303 -17.12 -49.50 -56.89
N GLU A 304 -16.28 -50.17 -57.67
CA GLU A 304 -16.36 -51.62 -57.87
C GLU A 304 -16.15 -52.41 -56.57
N LEU A 305 -15.20 -51.98 -55.75
CA LEU A 305 -14.91 -52.64 -54.47
C LEU A 305 -16.02 -52.40 -53.45
N GLU A 306 -16.59 -51.20 -53.42
CA GLU A 306 -17.76 -50.87 -52.60
C GLU A 306 -18.98 -51.73 -53.03
N GLU A 307 -19.22 -51.91 -54.33
CA GLU A 307 -20.28 -52.79 -54.83
C GLU A 307 -20.06 -54.26 -54.42
N GLN A 308 -18.83 -54.76 -54.52
CA GLN A 308 -18.49 -56.13 -54.10
C GLN A 308 -18.66 -56.32 -52.59
N LEU A 309 -18.29 -55.33 -51.78
CA LEU A 309 -18.49 -55.35 -50.32
C LEU A 309 -19.98 -55.32 -49.96
N GLU A 310 -20.78 -54.54 -50.67
CA GLU A 310 -22.24 -54.50 -50.46
C GLU A 310 -22.90 -55.85 -50.81
N GLN A 311 -22.44 -56.52 -51.86
CA GLN A 311 -22.92 -57.87 -52.24
C GLN A 311 -22.51 -58.97 -51.24
N LEU A 312 -21.38 -58.79 -50.55
CA LEU A 312 -20.87 -59.72 -49.53
C LEU A 312 -21.40 -59.41 -48.13
N ARG A 313 -22.19 -58.34 -47.96
CA ARG A 313 -22.80 -58.00 -46.68
C ARG A 313 -23.92 -59.00 -46.36
N PRO A 314 -23.82 -59.80 -45.29
CA PRO A 314 -24.84 -60.79 -44.97
C PRO A 314 -26.16 -60.11 -44.62
N SER A 315 -27.25 -60.48 -45.32
CA SER A 315 -28.61 -60.10 -44.94
C SER A 315 -28.87 -60.66 -43.53
N SER A 316 -28.95 -59.76 -42.55
CA SER A 316 -28.93 -60.12 -41.14
C SER A 316 -30.28 -60.72 -40.71
N THR A 317 -30.35 -62.05 -40.66
CA THR A 317 -31.39 -62.79 -39.93
C THR A 317 -30.78 -63.57 -38.76
N GLU A 318 -31.19 -63.15 -37.55
CA GLU A 318 -31.25 -63.83 -36.24
C GLU A 318 -29.95 -64.28 -35.54
N CYS A 319 -29.75 -63.79 -34.29
CA CYS A 319 -29.77 -64.59 -33.03
C CYS A 319 -29.05 -63.88 -31.86
N ASP A 320 -29.83 -63.56 -30.82
CA ASP A 320 -29.54 -63.27 -29.41
C ASP A 320 -28.12 -63.48 -28.82
N ARG A 321 -27.59 -62.45 -28.12
CA ARG A 321 -27.55 -62.38 -26.64
C ARG A 321 -26.93 -61.08 -26.12
N LYS A 322 -27.56 -60.54 -25.08
CA LYS A 322 -27.23 -59.31 -24.34
C LYS A 322 -25.80 -59.28 -23.78
N SER A 323 -25.07 -58.22 -24.10
CA SER A 323 -24.14 -57.57 -23.19
C SER A 323 -24.03 -56.10 -23.61
N ASP A 324 -24.53 -55.21 -22.78
CA ASP A 324 -24.49 -53.77 -22.97
C ASP A 324 -23.04 -53.27 -23.02
N ILE A 325 -22.54 -53.06 -24.23
CA ILE A 325 -21.43 -52.16 -24.52
C ILE A 325 -21.90 -51.38 -25.73
N GLU A 326 -22.27 -50.12 -25.53
CA GLU A 326 -22.62 -49.24 -26.64
C GLU A 326 -21.40 -49.09 -27.57
N PRO A 327 -21.57 -49.33 -28.88
CA PRO A 327 -20.52 -49.12 -29.85
C PRO A 327 -20.34 -47.63 -30.11
N ILE A 328 -19.13 -47.13 -29.87
CA ILE A 328 -18.70 -45.80 -30.27
C ILE A 328 -18.86 -45.69 -31.78
N ASN A 329 -19.85 -44.88 -32.19
CA ASN A 329 -20.09 -44.50 -33.56
C ASN A 329 -18.86 -43.70 -34.02
N SER A 330 -18.09 -44.26 -34.96
CA SER A 330 -16.95 -43.63 -35.62
C SER A 330 -17.41 -42.53 -36.59
N GLU A 331 -18.14 -41.55 -36.09
CA GLU A 331 -18.34 -40.27 -36.75
C GLU A 331 -17.23 -39.33 -36.27
N GLU A 332 -16.42 -38.90 -37.23
CA GLU A 332 -15.41 -37.86 -37.12
C GLU A 332 -15.97 -36.62 -36.40
N CYS A 333 -15.73 -36.52 -35.09
CA CYS A 333 -16.06 -35.33 -34.32
C CYS A 333 -15.03 -34.24 -34.65
N VAL A 334 -15.28 -33.50 -35.73
CA VAL A 334 -14.61 -32.23 -36.01
C VAL A 334 -14.99 -31.24 -34.92
N VAL A 335 -14.12 -31.12 -33.92
CA VAL A 335 -14.23 -30.12 -32.85
C VAL A 335 -14.01 -28.75 -33.48
N TYR A 336 -15.09 -28.08 -33.88
CA TYR A 336 -15.06 -26.64 -34.08
C TYR A 336 -14.83 -26.01 -32.70
N GLY A 337 -13.59 -25.59 -32.45
CA GLY A 337 -13.26 -24.76 -31.29
C GLY A 337 -14.15 -23.51 -31.26
N PRO A 338 -14.30 -22.85 -30.10
CA PRO A 338 -15.05 -21.61 -30.01
C PRO A 338 -14.54 -20.65 -31.07
N ILE A 339 -15.41 -20.21 -32.00
CA ILE A 339 -15.06 -19.21 -33.01
C ILE A 339 -14.33 -18.07 -32.29
N ASN A 340 -13.13 -17.73 -32.78
CA ASN A 340 -12.39 -16.58 -32.29
C ASN A 340 -13.34 -15.39 -32.32
N ARG A 341 -13.78 -14.92 -31.14
CA ARG A 341 -14.56 -13.70 -31.07
C ARG A 341 -13.69 -12.60 -31.66
N GLU A 342 -14.24 -11.88 -32.64
CA GLU A 342 -13.53 -10.74 -33.20
C GLU A 342 -13.10 -9.83 -32.05
N PRO A 343 -11.85 -9.33 -32.06
CA PRO A 343 -11.39 -8.43 -31.02
C PRO A 343 -12.36 -7.26 -30.89
N ASP A 344 -12.66 -6.84 -29.65
CA ASP A 344 -13.64 -5.79 -29.35
C ASP A 344 -13.35 -4.48 -30.11
N GLU A 345 -12.09 -4.26 -30.50
CA GLU A 345 -11.61 -3.17 -31.33
C GLU A 345 -12.17 -3.19 -32.76
N LYS A 346 -12.38 -4.37 -33.36
CA LYS A 346 -13.03 -4.54 -34.67
C LYS A 346 -14.55 -4.45 -34.56
N LEU A 347 -15.12 -4.97 -33.47
CA LEU A 347 -16.56 -4.92 -33.21
C LEU A 347 -17.04 -3.51 -32.84
N LYS A 348 -16.17 -2.66 -32.26
CA LYS A 348 -16.47 -1.28 -31.86
C LYS A 348 -15.35 -0.31 -32.22
N PRO A 349 -15.08 -0.07 -33.52
CA PRO A 349 -13.99 0.81 -33.96
C PRO A 349 -14.09 2.22 -33.37
N TRP A 350 -15.31 2.73 -33.19
CA TRP A 350 -15.59 4.04 -32.60
C TRP A 350 -15.20 4.17 -31.11
N LYS A 351 -14.98 3.06 -30.38
CA LYS A 351 -14.52 3.10 -28.98
C LYS A 351 -13.01 3.27 -28.85
N TYR A 352 -12.26 2.83 -29.85
CA TYR A 352 -10.79 2.80 -29.86
C TYR A 352 -10.17 3.71 -30.92
N GLU A 353 -11.01 4.45 -31.65
CA GLU A 353 -10.59 5.56 -32.49
C GLU A 353 -9.74 6.50 -31.63
N ARG A 354 -8.47 6.71 -32.02
CA ARG A 354 -7.61 7.71 -31.36
C ARG A 354 -8.39 9.01 -31.42
N LYS A 355 -8.79 9.53 -30.24
CA LYS A 355 -9.40 10.85 -30.15
C LYS A 355 -8.52 11.81 -30.95
N ASP A 356 -9.11 12.47 -31.94
CA ASP A 356 -8.41 13.48 -32.72
C ASP A 356 -7.66 14.41 -31.76
N SER A 357 -6.33 14.49 -31.94
CA SER A 357 -5.51 15.46 -31.21
C SER A 357 -6.15 16.84 -31.32
N GLY A 358 -6.16 17.59 -30.22
CA GLY A 358 -6.65 18.96 -30.21
C GLY A 358 -5.94 19.83 -31.26
N VAL A 359 -4.70 19.48 -31.60
CA VAL A 359 -3.87 20.14 -32.61
C VAL A 359 -4.52 20.10 -33.99
N ARG A 360 -5.25 19.04 -34.33
CA ARG A 360 -5.95 18.93 -35.62
C ARG A 360 -7.01 20.00 -35.82
N ARG A 361 -7.55 20.58 -34.74
CA ARG A 361 -8.56 21.65 -34.82
C ARG A 361 -8.00 22.92 -35.45
N PHE A 362 -6.72 23.22 -35.23
CA PHE A 362 -6.04 24.40 -35.79
C PHE A 362 -5.81 24.28 -37.30
N PHE A 363 -5.80 23.06 -37.83
CA PHE A 363 -5.59 22.79 -39.27
C PHE A 363 -6.86 22.34 -40.00
N ARG A 364 -8.00 22.26 -39.30
CA ARG A 364 -9.26 21.73 -39.84
C ARG A 364 -9.83 22.55 -40.99
N PHE A 365 -9.54 23.86 -41.01
CA PHE A 365 -9.91 24.78 -42.07
C PHE A 365 -9.34 24.39 -43.44
N PHE A 366 -8.20 23.69 -43.48
CA PHE A 366 -7.51 23.34 -44.72
C PHE A 366 -7.98 22.02 -45.36
N TYR A 367 -8.66 21.16 -44.61
CA TYR A 367 -9.19 19.89 -45.10
C TYR A 367 -10.64 19.98 -45.61
N LYS A 368 -11.41 20.98 -45.15
CA LYS A 368 -12.75 21.25 -45.67
C LYS A 368 -12.64 22.23 -46.82
N GLY A 369 -12.52 21.71 -48.03
CA GLY A 369 -12.70 22.47 -49.26
C GLY A 369 -14.11 23.07 -49.30
N ASN A 370 -14.25 24.31 -48.84
CA ASN A 370 -15.16 25.34 -49.34
C ASN A 370 -15.03 26.57 -48.44
N PHE A 371 -14.35 27.59 -48.97
CA PHE A 371 -14.48 28.94 -48.46
C PHE A 371 -15.94 29.38 -48.59
N SER A 372 -16.58 29.67 -47.46
CA SER A 372 -17.69 30.61 -47.41
C SER A 372 -17.34 31.65 -46.34
N PRO A 373 -17.13 32.93 -46.69
CA PRO A 373 -16.72 33.93 -45.73
C PRO A 373 -17.96 34.39 -44.98
N ARG A 374 -18.25 33.78 -43.82
CA ARG A 374 -19.16 34.39 -42.85
C ARG A 374 -18.34 34.87 -41.67
N ARG A 375 -18.13 36.19 -41.64
CA ARG A 375 -17.76 36.93 -40.43
C ARG A 375 -18.71 36.52 -39.31
N GLU A 376 -18.19 35.87 -38.29
CA GLU A 376 -18.80 35.91 -36.96
C GLU A 376 -17.94 36.83 -36.11
N SER A 377 -18.40 38.08 -36.04
CA SER A 377 -18.01 39.03 -35.02
C SER A 377 -18.30 38.44 -33.64
N SER A 378 -17.29 38.48 -32.78
CA SER A 378 -17.40 38.40 -31.34
C SER A 378 -18.62 39.20 -30.84
N THR A 379 -19.64 38.48 -30.39
CA THR A 379 -20.71 39.10 -29.60
C THR A 379 -20.50 38.60 -28.17
N THR A 380 -20.06 39.52 -27.33
CA THR A 380 -19.92 39.36 -25.89
C THR A 380 -21.25 38.96 -25.25
N PRO A 381 -21.27 38.12 -24.19
CA PRO A 381 -22.48 37.91 -23.42
C PRO A 381 -22.77 39.17 -22.61
N VAL A 382 -23.93 39.79 -22.87
CA VAL A 382 -24.49 40.87 -22.04
C VAL A 382 -24.98 40.26 -20.72
N PRO A 383 -24.70 40.85 -19.54
CA PRO A 383 -25.20 40.35 -18.26
C PRO A 383 -26.72 40.55 -18.14
N ILE A 384 -27.42 39.51 -17.70
CA ILE A 384 -28.85 39.55 -17.34
C ILE A 384 -29.00 40.37 -16.04
N PRO A 385 -29.89 41.38 -15.96
CA PRO A 385 -30.17 42.08 -14.72
C PRO A 385 -31.00 41.20 -13.78
N ALA A 386 -30.60 41.15 -12.52
CA ALA A 386 -31.37 40.56 -11.43
C ALA A 386 -32.70 41.30 -11.25
N HIS A 387 -33.81 40.56 -11.27
CA HIS A 387 -35.09 41.07 -10.78
C HIS A 387 -35.21 40.85 -9.26
N PRO A 388 -35.90 41.75 -8.55
CA PRO A 388 -35.92 41.76 -7.08
C PRO A 388 -36.89 40.73 -6.53
N LEU A 389 -36.49 40.10 -5.43
CA LEU A 389 -37.39 39.37 -4.54
C LEU A 389 -38.44 40.34 -3.99
N GLY A 390 -39.71 40.02 -4.21
CA GLY A 390 -40.85 40.73 -3.66
C GLY A 390 -41.74 39.79 -2.85
N ASN A 391 -41.80 40.09 -1.55
CA ASN A 391 -42.72 39.67 -0.48
C ASN A 391 -42.81 38.20 -0.07
#